data_AF-A0A3B3X9M1-F1
#
_entry.id   AF-A0A3B3X9M1-F1
#
_cell.length_a   1.000
_cell.length_b   1.000
_cell.length_c   1.000
_cell.angle_alpha   90.00
_cell.angle_beta   90.00
_cell.angle_gamma   90.00
#
_symmetry.space_group_name_H-M   'P 1'
#
loop_
_entity.id
_entity.type
_entity.pdbx_description
1 polymer ?
#
loop_
_entity_poly.entity_id
_entity_poly.type
_entity_poly.pdbx_seq_one_letter_code
_entity_poly.pdbx_strand_id
1 'polypeptide(L)'
;MFQVELPRERKARESAERRRNYEAERRGRIFNDKFRTIGVSFYADVKQYNRAACLLQRRQEAADRSAHQARALFWHQNQNPESRREFDLNDPDALKKTESQMVLPGLLGEDPESGIRQQRQQEQLRDWLLQQRNELQQKRLQKKIEGERRCSTTSTDRKWTAEPWSSTTWRWRREKPTSSTTQTTTQQRSDVSLHS
;
A
#
# COMPACT_ATOMS: atom_id res chain seq x y z
N MET A 1 -103.81 47.32 69.30
CA MET A 1 -102.87 48.19 68.55
C MET A 1 -102.24 47.36 67.46
N PHE A 2 -102.51 47.67 66.18
CA PHE A 2 -101.88 46.98 65.06
C PHE A 2 -100.47 47.55 64.86
N GLN A 3 -99.43 46.73 64.99
CA GLN A 3 -98.08 47.11 64.62
C GLN A 3 -98.02 47.23 63.09
N VAL A 4 -98.02 48.47 62.60
CA VAL A 4 -97.84 48.78 61.18
C VAL A 4 -96.33 48.77 60.91
N GLU A 5 -95.82 47.69 60.33
CA GLU A 5 -94.41 47.63 59.91
C GLU A 5 -94.13 48.65 58.80
N LEU A 6 -93.09 49.47 58.95
CA LEU A 6 -92.70 50.44 57.94
C LEU A 6 -92.03 49.71 56.76
N PRO A 7 -92.25 50.12 55.49
CA PRO A 7 -91.61 49.51 54.32
C PRO A 7 -90.07 49.46 54.38
N ARG A 8 -89.44 50.36 55.13
CA ARG A 8 -87.98 50.36 55.39
C ARG A 8 -87.55 49.22 56.31
N GLU A 9 -88.36 48.89 57.31
CA GLU A 9 -88.12 47.80 58.26
C GLU A 9 -88.24 46.44 57.55
N ARG A 10 -89.19 46.31 56.61
CA ARG A 10 -89.33 45.11 55.77
C ARG A 10 -88.07 44.84 54.94
N LYS A 11 -87.55 45.86 54.25
CA LYS A 11 -86.31 45.74 53.45
C LYS A 11 -85.09 45.43 54.32
N ALA A 12 -85.00 46.01 55.51
CA ALA A 12 -83.93 45.72 56.46
C ALA A 12 -83.99 44.26 56.96
N ARG A 13 -85.19 43.76 57.27
CA ARG A 13 -85.43 42.36 57.67
C ARG A 13 -85.06 41.39 56.57
N GLU A 14 -85.53 41.62 55.33
CA GLU A 14 -85.20 40.79 54.17
C GLU A 14 -83.68 40.74 53.91
N SER A 15 -82.98 41.87 54.07
CA SER A 15 -81.52 41.90 53.94
C SER A 15 -80.80 41.14 55.06
N ALA A 16 -81.30 41.23 56.30
CA ALA A 16 -80.74 40.49 57.43
C ALA A 16 -80.98 38.98 57.28
N GLU A 17 -82.15 38.59 56.79
CA GLU A 17 -82.52 37.21 56.51
C GLU A 17 -81.67 36.62 55.40
N ARG A 18 -81.44 37.35 54.30
CA ARG A 18 -80.49 36.93 53.25
C ARG A 18 -79.10 36.66 53.81
N ARG A 19 -78.56 37.55 54.67
CA ARG A 19 -77.26 37.33 55.32
C ARG A 19 -77.25 36.08 56.20
N ARG A 20 -78.32 35.84 56.97
CA ARG A 20 -78.46 34.64 57.79
C ARG A 20 -78.49 33.37 56.95
N ASN A 21 -79.23 33.38 55.84
CA ASN A 21 -79.34 32.24 54.93
C ASN A 21 -77.99 31.95 54.26
N TYR A 22 -77.28 32.97 53.77
CA TYR A 22 -75.93 32.81 53.23
C TYR A 22 -74.94 32.24 54.26
N GLU A 23 -74.97 32.73 55.50
CA GLU A 23 -74.09 32.22 56.54
C GLU A 23 -74.47 30.79 56.97
N ALA A 24 -75.77 30.44 56.94
CA ALA A 24 -76.24 29.08 57.19
C ALA A 24 -75.79 28.11 56.09
N GLU A 25 -75.87 28.49 54.82
CA GLU A 25 -75.35 27.69 53.70
C GLU A 25 -73.84 27.51 53.79
N ARG A 26 -73.11 28.60 54.07
CA ARG A 26 -71.66 28.57 54.26
C ARG A 26 -71.29 27.63 55.42
N ARG A 27 -71.96 27.73 56.55
CA ARG A 27 -71.78 26.83 57.70
C ARG A 27 -72.12 25.38 57.33
N GLY A 28 -73.19 25.15 56.57
CA GLY A 28 -73.56 23.84 56.07
C GLY A 28 -72.52 23.21 55.14
N ARG A 29 -71.72 24.01 54.42
CA ARG A 29 -70.61 23.50 53.59
C ARG A 29 -69.33 23.29 54.40
N ILE A 30 -69.03 24.19 55.33
CA ILE A 30 -67.75 24.19 56.07
C ILE A 30 -67.78 23.27 57.29
N PHE A 31 -68.90 23.21 58.02
CA PHE A 31 -69.03 22.49 59.29
C PHE A 31 -69.81 21.18 59.18
N ASN A 32 -70.23 20.77 57.98
CA ASN A 32 -70.86 19.47 57.81
C ASN A 32 -69.83 18.36 57.99
N ASP A 33 -70.00 17.62 59.08
CA ASP A 33 -69.10 16.59 59.56
C ASP A 33 -68.82 15.49 58.52
N LYS A 34 -69.83 15.11 57.73
CA LYS A 34 -69.69 14.11 56.66
C LYS A 34 -68.67 14.57 55.59
N PHE A 35 -68.76 15.82 55.14
CA PHE A 35 -67.85 16.32 54.11
C PHE A 35 -66.42 16.53 54.65
N ARG A 36 -66.28 16.94 55.91
CA ARG A 36 -64.97 17.09 56.55
C ARG A 36 -64.26 15.74 56.68
N THR A 37 -64.98 14.71 57.13
CA THR A 37 -64.42 13.37 57.30
C THR A 37 -64.10 12.69 55.97
N ILE A 38 -65.00 12.78 54.97
CA ILE A 38 -64.76 12.23 53.63
C ILE A 38 -63.55 12.90 52.96
N GLY A 39 -63.43 14.24 53.05
CA GLY A 39 -62.31 14.97 52.47
C GLY A 39 -60.95 14.58 53.09
N VAL A 40 -60.92 14.35 54.40
CA VAL A 40 -59.71 13.89 55.10
C VAL A 40 -59.33 12.46 54.70
N SER A 41 -60.30 11.54 54.62
CA SER A 41 -60.07 10.15 54.19
C SER A 41 -59.53 10.09 52.76
N PHE A 42 -60.21 10.78 51.83
CA PHE A 42 -59.80 10.83 50.43
C PHE A 42 -58.38 11.40 50.27
N TYR A 43 -58.05 12.48 50.98
CA TYR A 43 -56.72 13.06 50.92
C TYR A 43 -55.64 12.11 51.48
N ALA A 44 -55.95 11.39 52.55
CA ALA A 44 -55.05 10.38 53.10
C ALA A 44 -54.80 9.25 52.08
N ASP A 45 -55.86 8.75 51.43
CA ASP A 45 -55.76 7.71 50.41
C ASP A 45 -54.92 8.18 49.20
N VAL A 46 -55.23 9.36 48.65
CA VAL A 46 -54.47 9.97 47.55
C VAL A 46 -53.00 10.12 47.94
N LYS A 47 -52.68 10.51 49.18
CA LYS A 47 -51.30 10.61 49.66
C LYS A 47 -50.60 9.25 49.69
N GLN A 48 -51.29 8.18 50.09
CA GLN A 48 -50.73 6.82 50.06
C GLN A 48 -50.52 6.33 48.62
N TYR A 49 -51.50 6.53 47.73
CA TYR A 49 -51.37 6.16 46.32
C TYR A 49 -50.24 6.90 45.63
N ASN A 50 -50.11 8.21 45.83
CA ASN A 50 -49.01 9.00 45.27
C ASN A 50 -47.65 8.49 45.76
N ARG A 51 -47.54 8.13 47.04
CA ARG A 51 -46.31 7.54 47.59
C ARG A 51 -45.99 6.20 46.93
N ALA A 52 -46.99 5.33 46.77
CA ALA A 52 -46.81 4.03 46.12
C ALA A 52 -46.40 4.19 44.64
N ALA A 53 -47.04 5.11 43.91
CA ALA A 53 -46.71 5.44 42.53
C ALA A 53 -45.25 5.92 42.40
N CYS A 54 -44.79 6.85 43.26
CA CYS A 54 -43.40 7.30 43.27
C CYS A 54 -42.40 6.16 43.52
N LEU A 55 -42.73 5.19 44.38
CA LEU A 55 -41.86 4.05 44.64
C LEU A 55 -41.81 3.09 43.45
N LEU A 56 -42.95 2.82 42.81
CA LEU A 56 -43.01 1.98 41.61
C LEU A 56 -42.25 2.61 40.45
N GLN A 57 -42.43 3.91 40.23
CA GLN A 57 -41.71 4.66 39.21
C GLN A 57 -40.19 4.58 39.42
N ARG A 58 -39.70 4.82 40.65
CA ARG A 58 -38.26 4.70 40.95
C ARG A 58 -37.70 3.30 40.70
N ARG A 59 -38.48 2.26 40.99
CA ARG A 59 -38.09 0.86 40.73
C ARG A 59 -38.00 0.61 39.23
N GLN A 60 -38.98 1.10 38.46
CA GLN A 60 -38.98 1.00 37.02
C GLN A 60 -37.78 1.73 36.41
N GLU A 61 -37.54 2.99 36.80
CA GLU A 61 -36.39 3.76 36.35
C GLU A 61 -35.05 3.10 36.72
N ALA A 62 -34.96 2.42 37.86
CA ALA A 62 -33.77 1.67 38.24
C ALA A 62 -33.59 0.40 37.37
N ALA A 63 -34.67 -0.32 37.08
CA ALA A 63 -34.66 -1.47 36.19
C ALA A 63 -34.30 -1.06 34.75
N ASP A 64 -34.87 0.03 34.25
CA ASP A 64 -34.58 0.58 32.93
C ASP A 64 -33.12 1.01 32.81
N ARG A 65 -32.59 1.68 33.84
CA ARG A 65 -31.16 2.03 33.92
C ARG A 65 -30.27 0.80 33.90
N SER A 66 -30.61 -0.22 34.71
CA SER A 66 -29.85 -1.47 34.76
C SER A 66 -29.89 -2.21 33.42
N ALA A 67 -31.07 -2.32 32.79
CA ALA A 67 -31.23 -2.93 31.48
C ALA A 67 -30.45 -2.19 30.39
N HIS A 68 -30.47 -0.85 30.42
CA HIS A 68 -29.68 -0.03 29.51
C HIS A 68 -28.18 -0.24 29.71
N GLN A 69 -27.70 -0.26 30.97
CA GLN A 69 -26.31 -0.53 31.29
C GLN A 69 -25.89 -1.93 30.83
N ALA A 70 -26.71 -2.96 31.09
CA ALA A 70 -26.43 -4.33 30.66
C ALA A 70 -26.32 -4.44 29.13
N ARG A 71 -27.20 -3.74 28.39
CA ARG A 71 -27.11 -3.67 26.92
C ARG A 71 -25.82 -2.99 26.46
N ALA A 72 -25.48 -1.85 27.07
CA ALA A 72 -24.26 -1.11 26.73
C ALA A 72 -23.00 -1.95 26.99
N LEU A 73 -22.93 -2.63 28.13
CA LEU A 73 -21.85 -3.55 28.45
C LEU A 73 -21.78 -4.71 27.46
N PHE A 74 -22.92 -5.30 27.10
CA PHE A 74 -22.98 -6.39 26.13
C PHE A 74 -22.45 -5.94 24.75
N TRP A 75 -22.88 -4.77 24.25
CA TRP A 75 -22.38 -4.22 22.99
C TRP A 75 -20.89 -3.93 23.06
N HIS A 76 -20.42 -3.32 24.14
CA HIS A 76 -19.00 -3.04 24.30
C HIS A 76 -18.14 -4.31 24.48
N GLN A 77 -18.71 -5.43 24.91
CA GLN A 77 -17.95 -6.68 25.01
C GLN A 77 -17.97 -7.47 23.70
N ASN A 78 -19.11 -7.49 23.00
CA ASN A 78 -19.36 -8.45 21.92
C ASN A 78 -19.49 -7.80 20.52
N GLN A 79 -19.61 -6.48 20.43
CA GLN A 79 -19.84 -5.75 19.19
C GLN A 79 -18.76 -4.70 18.92
N ASN A 80 -17.57 -4.87 19.51
CA ASN A 80 -16.44 -3.99 19.25
C ASN A 80 -16.05 -4.02 17.77
N PRO A 81 -15.70 -2.87 17.16
CA PRO A 81 -15.26 -2.81 15.76
C PRO A 81 -14.09 -3.74 15.48
N GLU A 82 -13.11 -3.79 16.40
CA GLU A 82 -11.89 -4.58 16.27
C GLU A 82 -12.13 -6.10 16.24
N SER A 83 -13.22 -6.58 16.86
CA SER A 83 -13.56 -8.00 16.88
C SER A 83 -14.44 -8.43 15.70
N ARG A 84 -14.74 -7.53 14.76
CA ARG A 84 -15.51 -7.85 13.55
C ARG A 84 -14.65 -8.64 12.56
N ARG A 85 -15.29 -9.58 11.85
CA ARG A 85 -14.62 -10.43 10.83
C ARG A 85 -13.98 -9.64 9.70
N GLU A 86 -14.53 -8.47 9.37
CA GLU A 86 -14.09 -7.60 8.28
C GLU A 86 -13.25 -6.43 8.79
N PHE A 87 -12.77 -6.47 10.03
CA PHE A 87 -11.99 -5.37 10.60
C PHE A 87 -10.65 -5.21 9.90
N ASP A 88 -10.00 -6.30 9.51
CA ASP A 88 -8.77 -6.32 8.71
C ASP A 88 -8.93 -5.60 7.36
N LEU A 89 -10.10 -5.75 6.72
CA LEU A 89 -10.45 -5.07 5.48
C LEU A 89 -10.79 -3.59 5.68
N ASN A 90 -11.34 -3.22 6.84
CA ASN A 90 -11.79 -1.87 7.17
C ASN A 90 -10.83 -1.13 8.12
N ASP A 91 -9.63 -1.65 8.34
CA ASP A 91 -8.66 -1.06 9.24
C ASP A 91 -8.16 0.26 8.61
N PRO A 92 -8.32 1.43 9.28
CA PRO A 92 -7.84 2.70 8.74
C PRO A 92 -6.32 2.71 8.53
N ASP A 93 -5.59 1.84 9.25
CA ASP A 93 -4.15 1.68 9.13
C ASP A 93 -3.75 0.47 8.27
N ALA A 94 -4.69 -0.19 7.58
CA ALA A 94 -4.43 -1.34 6.70
C ALA A 94 -3.29 -1.07 5.72
N LEU A 95 -3.32 0.10 5.07
CA LEU A 95 -2.32 0.48 4.06
C LEU A 95 -0.90 0.62 4.64
N LYS A 96 -0.76 0.97 5.92
CA LYS A 96 0.54 1.06 6.60
C LYS A 96 1.06 -0.32 7.00
N LYS A 97 0.16 -1.27 7.28
CA LYS A 97 0.48 -2.64 7.70
C LYS A 97 0.80 -3.56 6.53
N THR A 98 0.21 -3.31 5.37
CA THR A 98 0.63 -3.94 4.13
C THR A 98 1.98 -3.37 3.74
N GLU A 99 3.05 -3.95 4.26
CA GLU A 99 4.38 -3.73 3.71
C GLU A 99 4.32 -3.98 2.21
N SER A 100 4.95 -3.09 1.45
CA SER A 100 4.91 -2.92 0.01
C SER A 100 5.17 -4.21 -0.77
N GLN A 101 4.18 -5.09 -0.81
CA GLN A 101 4.14 -6.26 -1.67
C GLN A 101 3.66 -5.81 -3.06
N MET A 102 4.42 -4.88 -3.65
CA MET A 102 4.28 -4.44 -5.03
C MET A 102 5.24 -5.18 -5.97
N VAL A 103 5.89 -6.23 -5.49
CA VAL A 103 6.73 -7.06 -6.33
C VAL A 103 5.84 -8.13 -6.97
N LEU A 104 5.41 -7.87 -8.20
CA LEU A 104 5.01 -8.94 -9.11
C LEU A 104 6.14 -9.97 -9.13
N PRO A 105 5.88 -11.25 -8.80
CA PRO A 105 6.90 -12.28 -8.84
C PRO A 105 7.59 -12.28 -10.20
N GLY A 106 8.93 -12.21 -10.18
CA GLY A 106 9.78 -11.78 -11.29
C GLY A 106 9.33 -12.21 -12.67
N LEU A 107 9.12 -11.23 -13.55
CA LEU A 107 8.87 -11.45 -14.96
C LEU A 107 10.12 -12.09 -15.57
N LEU A 108 9.96 -13.24 -16.22
CA LEU A 108 11.06 -14.04 -16.81
C LEU A 108 11.94 -13.26 -17.82
N GLY A 109 11.52 -12.08 -18.27
CA GLY A 109 12.25 -11.22 -19.19
C GLY A 109 13.02 -10.07 -18.54
N GLU A 110 12.86 -9.83 -17.24
CA GLU A 110 13.65 -8.82 -16.54
C GLU A 110 15.06 -9.37 -16.30
N ASP A 111 16.06 -8.66 -16.84
CA ASP A 111 17.48 -8.92 -16.59
C ASP A 111 18.05 -7.76 -15.77
N PRO A 112 18.09 -7.88 -14.43
CA PRO A 112 18.70 -6.88 -13.56
C PRO A 112 20.16 -6.59 -13.94
N GLU A 113 20.83 -7.57 -14.53
CA GLU A 113 22.24 -7.54 -14.91
C GLU A 113 22.47 -7.12 -16.37
N SER A 114 21.44 -6.57 -17.04
CA SER A 114 21.52 -6.12 -18.44
C SER A 114 22.67 -5.15 -18.67
N GLY A 115 22.92 -4.24 -17.73
CA GLY A 115 24.06 -3.31 -17.78
C GLY A 115 25.41 -4.02 -17.76
N ILE A 116 25.60 -4.97 -16.84
CA ILE A 116 26.85 -5.75 -16.75
C ILE A 116 27.01 -6.66 -17.97
N ARG A 117 25.93 -7.25 -18.47
CA ARG A 117 25.94 -8.03 -19.72
C ARG A 117 26.39 -7.17 -20.90
N GLN A 118 25.82 -5.98 -21.05
CA GLN A 118 26.17 -5.06 -22.13
C GLN A 118 27.64 -4.64 -22.06
N GLN A 119 28.15 -4.34 -20.86
CA GLN A 119 29.56 -4.01 -20.67
C GLN A 119 30.48 -5.15 -21.12
N ARG A 120 30.20 -6.39 -20.69
CA ARG A 120 30.98 -7.56 -21.13
C ARG A 120 30.96 -7.75 -22.64
N GLN A 121 29.81 -7.53 -23.29
CA GLN A 121 29.69 -7.61 -24.75
C GLN A 121 30.55 -6.55 -25.44
N GLN A 122 30.59 -5.33 -24.90
CA GLN A 122 31.44 -4.25 -25.44
C GLN A 122 32.93 -4.57 -25.28
N GLU A 123 33.34 -5.10 -24.13
CA GLU A 123 34.73 -5.51 -23.88
C GLU A 123 35.15 -6.65 -24.81
N GLN A 124 34.30 -7.67 -24.98
CA GLN A 124 34.53 -8.76 -25.95
C GLN A 124 34.72 -8.24 -27.37
N LEU A 125 33.85 -7.34 -27.82
CA LEU A 125 33.94 -6.77 -29.16
C LEU A 125 35.22 -5.94 -29.34
N ARG A 126 35.58 -5.15 -28.33
CA ARG A 126 36.82 -4.36 -28.32
C ARG A 126 38.04 -5.26 -28.48
N ASP A 127 38.11 -6.34 -27.71
CA ASP A 127 39.25 -7.26 -27.73
C ASP A 127 39.36 -8.00 -29.07
N TRP A 128 38.24 -8.43 -29.65
CA TRP A 128 38.21 -9.02 -30.99
C TRP A 128 38.71 -8.07 -32.07
N LEU A 129 38.27 -6.80 -32.04
CA LEU A 129 38.71 -5.81 -33.01
C LEU A 129 40.21 -5.52 -32.90
N LEU A 130 40.73 -5.45 -31.67
CA LEU A 130 42.16 -5.29 -31.42
C LEU A 130 42.95 -6.50 -31.95
N GLN A 131 42.46 -7.72 -31.69
CA GLN A 131 43.09 -8.94 -32.19
C GLN A 131 43.15 -8.96 -33.72
N GLN A 132 42.04 -8.69 -34.41
CA GLN A 132 42.01 -8.66 -35.87
C GLN A 132 42.96 -7.61 -36.46
N ARG A 133 43.01 -6.42 -35.86
CA ARG A 133 43.94 -5.37 -36.27
C ARG A 133 45.39 -5.82 -36.11
N ASN A 134 45.73 -6.41 -34.96
CA ASN A 134 47.09 -6.87 -34.66
C ASN A 134 47.52 -7.99 -35.61
N GLU A 135 46.68 -8.99 -35.84
CA GLU A 135 46.95 -10.08 -36.78
C GLU A 135 47.17 -9.55 -38.21
N LEU A 136 46.36 -8.58 -38.64
CA LEU A 136 46.50 -7.95 -39.95
C LEU A 136 47.80 -7.16 -40.06
N GLN A 137 48.18 -6.41 -39.02
CA GLN A 137 49.48 -5.72 -38.94
C GLN A 137 50.64 -6.73 -38.97
N GLN A 138 50.57 -7.81 -38.21
CA GLN A 138 51.58 -8.87 -38.20
C GLN A 138 51.73 -9.52 -39.59
N LYS A 139 50.63 -9.88 -40.25
CA LYS A 139 50.65 -10.41 -41.62
C LYS A 139 51.27 -9.44 -42.61
N ARG A 140 51.01 -8.12 -42.48
CA ARG A 140 51.66 -7.09 -43.31
C ARG A 140 53.17 -7.03 -43.06
N LEU A 141 53.60 -7.07 -41.80
CA LEU A 141 55.02 -7.09 -41.44
C LEU A 141 55.71 -8.35 -41.95
N GLN A 142 55.09 -9.53 -41.78
CA GLN A 142 55.61 -10.79 -42.31
C GLN A 142 55.79 -10.73 -43.83
N LYS A 143 54.77 -10.27 -44.57
CA LYS A 143 54.89 -10.07 -46.02
C LYS A 143 56.02 -9.12 -46.41
N LYS A 144 56.23 -8.04 -45.65
CA LYS A 144 57.32 -7.08 -45.90
C LYS A 144 58.69 -7.73 -45.67
N ILE A 145 58.87 -8.42 -44.54
CA ILE A 145 60.10 -9.14 -44.20
C ILE A 145 60.38 -10.25 -45.21
N GLU A 146 59.38 -11.03 -45.61
CA GLU A 146 59.51 -12.07 -46.64
C GLU A 146 59.86 -11.48 -48.02
N GLY A 147 59.26 -10.35 -48.36
CA GLY A 147 59.60 -9.59 -49.57
C GLY A 147 61.05 -9.12 -49.56
N GLU A 148 61.51 -8.56 -48.44
CA GLU A 148 62.91 -8.14 -48.24
C GLU A 148 63.87 -9.33 -48.30
N ARG A 149 63.56 -10.44 -47.64
CA ARG A 149 64.35 -11.70 -47.70
C ARG A 149 64.41 -12.27 -49.12
N ARG A 150 63.30 -12.26 -49.86
CA ARG A 150 63.24 -12.68 -51.25
C ARG A 150 64.08 -11.77 -52.15
N CYS A 151 64.09 -10.47 -51.89
CA CYS A 151 64.89 -9.50 -52.64
C CYS A 151 66.39 -9.70 -52.35
N SER A 152 66.77 -9.92 -51.09
CA SER A 152 68.19 -10.13 -50.72
C SER A 152 68.75 -11.43 -51.28
N THR A 153 68.02 -12.55 -51.22
CA THR A 153 68.47 -13.83 -51.80
C THR A 153 68.54 -13.80 -53.33
N THR A 154 67.55 -13.18 -53.98
CA THR A 154 67.60 -13.01 -55.44
C THR A 154 68.59 -11.94 -55.90
N SER A 155 69.08 -11.08 -55.01
CA SER A 155 70.11 -10.09 -55.32
C SER A 155 71.52 -10.64 -55.17
N THR A 156 71.79 -11.50 -54.19
CA THR A 156 73.12 -12.13 -54.00
C THR A 156 73.38 -13.29 -54.96
N ASP A 157 72.32 -13.91 -55.51
CA ASP A 157 72.40 -15.05 -56.43
C ASP A 157 72.38 -14.66 -57.93
N ARG A 158 72.33 -13.35 -58.23
CA ARG A 158 72.46 -12.82 -59.61
C ARG A 158 73.93 -12.57 -59.95
N LYS A 159 74.70 -13.64 -60.16
CA LYS A 159 75.99 -13.52 -60.87
C LYS A 159 75.71 -13.34 -62.36
N TRP A 160 76.05 -12.17 -62.87
CA TRP A 160 76.11 -11.91 -64.31
C TRP A 160 77.50 -12.29 -64.80
N THR A 161 77.58 -13.26 -65.69
CA THR A 161 78.84 -13.66 -66.33
C THR A 161 78.85 -13.16 -67.77
N ALA A 162 79.97 -12.55 -68.17
CA ALA A 162 80.20 -12.09 -69.53
C ALA A 162 80.81 -13.23 -70.33
N GLU A 163 80.05 -13.80 -71.24
CA GLU A 163 80.55 -14.84 -72.16
C GLU A 163 80.88 -14.19 -73.52
N PRO A 164 82.02 -14.56 -74.15
CA PRO A 164 82.30 -14.18 -75.52
C PRO A 164 81.33 -14.94 -76.44
N TRP A 165 80.51 -14.21 -77.20
CA TRP A 165 79.62 -14.82 -78.20
C TRP A 165 80.35 -14.96 -79.56
N SER A 166 81.30 -14.05 -79.83
CA SER A 166 82.24 -14.11 -80.96
C SER A 166 83.50 -13.27 -80.66
N SER A 167 84.50 -13.27 -81.57
CA SER A 167 85.77 -12.54 -81.40
C SER A 167 85.61 -11.02 -81.18
N THR A 168 84.44 -10.44 -81.44
CA THR A 168 84.19 -8.99 -81.35
C THR A 168 82.97 -8.62 -80.52
N THR A 169 82.21 -9.60 -79.99
CA THR A 169 80.97 -9.31 -79.26
C THR A 169 80.81 -10.15 -78.00
N TRP A 170 80.46 -9.45 -76.91
CA TRP A 170 80.19 -10.04 -75.60
C TRP A 170 78.68 -10.13 -75.38
N ARG A 171 78.24 -11.20 -74.72
CA ARG A 171 76.85 -11.40 -74.33
C ARG A 171 76.77 -11.64 -72.83
N TRP A 172 75.95 -10.85 -72.15
CA TRP A 172 75.62 -11.07 -70.76
C TRP A 172 74.62 -12.22 -70.65
N ARG A 173 75.06 -13.36 -70.12
CA ARG A 173 74.21 -14.52 -69.86
C ARG A 173 73.83 -14.54 -68.38
N ARG A 174 72.56 -14.80 -68.11
CA ARG A 174 72.06 -15.00 -66.74
C ARG A 174 72.17 -16.49 -66.40
N GLU A 175 72.99 -16.83 -65.41
CA GLU A 175 73.06 -18.20 -64.90
C GLU A 175 71.76 -18.54 -64.15
N LYS A 176 71.21 -19.74 -64.39
CA LYS A 176 70.02 -20.21 -63.67
C LYS A 176 70.48 -20.85 -62.36
N PRO A 177 69.88 -20.50 -61.21
CA PRO A 177 70.22 -21.14 -59.96
C PRO A 177 69.82 -22.61 -59.99
N THR A 178 70.75 -23.50 -59.63
CA THR A 178 70.48 -24.92 -59.41
C THR A 178 69.66 -25.07 -58.14
N SER A 179 68.39 -25.44 -58.29
CA SER A 179 67.47 -25.71 -57.19
C SER A 179 67.91 -26.95 -56.41
N SER A 180 68.62 -26.77 -55.30
CA SER A 180 68.82 -27.80 -54.28
C SER A 180 67.61 -27.86 -53.35
N THR A 181 66.89 -28.98 -53.43
CA THR A 181 66.03 -29.64 -52.43
C THR A 181 65.92 -28.95 -51.07
N THR A 182 64.70 -28.54 -50.70
CA THR A 182 64.35 -28.26 -49.30
C THR A 182 63.17 -29.12 -48.91
N GLN A 183 63.32 -29.77 -47.76
CA GLN A 183 62.52 -30.89 -47.26
C GLN A 183 61.15 -30.43 -46.75
N THR A 184 60.15 -31.29 -46.97
CA THR A 184 58.83 -31.23 -46.35
C THR A 184 58.95 -31.50 -44.85
N THR A 185 58.80 -30.49 -44.00
CA THR A 185 58.61 -30.67 -42.56
C THR A 185 57.12 -30.69 -42.26
N THR A 186 56.57 -31.90 -42.14
CA THR A 186 55.24 -32.17 -41.58
C THR A 186 55.24 -31.81 -40.10
N GLN A 187 54.61 -30.69 -39.75
CA GLN A 187 54.33 -30.33 -38.35
C GLN A 187 53.04 -31.02 -37.92
N GLN A 188 53.17 -32.06 -37.10
CA GLN A 188 52.04 -32.70 -36.43
C GLN A 188 51.39 -31.70 -35.48
N ARG A 189 50.11 -31.46 -35.72
CA ARG A 189 49.19 -30.72 -34.86
C ARG A 189 48.71 -31.71 -33.79
N SER A 190 49.14 -31.50 -32.55
CA SER A 190 48.61 -32.23 -31.40
C SER A 190 47.23 -31.67 -31.06
N ASP A 191 46.21 -32.52 -31.21
CA ASP A 191 44.88 -32.29 -30.68
C ASP A 191 44.91 -32.37 -29.16
N VAL A 192 44.39 -31.32 -28.50
CA VAL A 192 44.19 -31.26 -27.06
C VAL A 192 42.78 -31.80 -26.78
N SER A 193 42.71 -32.94 -26.11
CA SER A 193 41.48 -33.51 -25.55
C SER A 193 40.83 -32.57 -24.55
N LEU A 194 39.61 -32.13 -24.87
CA LEU A 194 38.64 -31.61 -23.91
C LEU A 194 38.16 -32.77 -23.04
N HIS A 195 38.34 -32.67 -21.72
CA HIS A 195 37.66 -33.53 -20.75
C HIS A 195 36.30 -32.92 -20.42
N SER A 196 35.29 -33.80 -20.34
CA SER A 196 33.92 -33.54 -19.87
C SER A 196 33.86 -33.08 -18.41
#